data_AF-A0A7X8U991-F1
#
_entry.id   AF-A0A7X8U991-F1
#
_cell.length_a   1.000
_cell.length_b   1.000
_cell.length_c   1.000
_cell.angle_alpha   90.00
_cell.angle_beta   90.00
_cell.angle_gamma   90.00
#
_symmetry.space_group_name_H-M   'P 1'
#
loop_
_entity.id
_entity.type
_entity.pdbx_description
1 polymer ?
#
loop_
_entity_poly.entity_id
_entity_poly.type
_entity_poly.pdbx_seq_one_letter_code
_entity_poly.pdbx_strand_id
1 'polypeptide(L)' 'MGKKEGIKPVVDNRKARHDYHIKDVYEAGMVLVGTEVKSLRAGKANLKDAYAVV' A
#
# COMPACT_ATOMS: atom_id res chain seq x y z
N MET A 1 -22.41 -13.10 10.98
CA MET A 1 -21.03 -13.49 10.61
C MET A 1 -20.12 -12.29 10.80
N GLY A 2 -19.30 -12.31 11.85
CA GLY A 2 -18.51 -11.16 12.30
C GLY A 2 -17.48 -10.71 11.27
N LYS A 3 -17.49 -9.41 10.99
CA LYS A 3 -16.51 -8.74 10.13
C LYS A 3 -15.17 -8.79 10.88
N LYS A 4 -14.22 -9.62 10.44
CA LYS A 4 -12.86 -9.57 10.98
C LYS A 4 -12.33 -8.15 10.80
N GLU A 5 -12.06 -7.44 11.89
CA GLU A 5 -11.35 -6.16 11.91
C GLU A 5 -9.86 -6.42 11.58
N GLY A 6 -9.61 -6.89 10.37
CA GLY A 6 -8.27 -7.02 9.80
C GLY A 6 -7.94 -5.77 9.01
N ILE A 7 -6.67 -5.37 9.04
CA ILE A 7 -6.12 -4.34 8.17
C ILE A 7 -6.44 -4.74 6.73
N LYS A 8 -7.35 -4.02 6.07
CA LYS A 8 -7.61 -4.21 4.65
C LYS A 8 -6.53 -3.45 3.87
N PRO A 9 -5.73 -4.13 3.03
CA PRO A 9 -4.79 -3.44 2.16
C PRO A 9 -5.57 -2.51 1.23
N VAL A 10 -5.28 -1.22 1.34
CA VAL A 10 -5.95 -0.15 0.59
C VAL A 10 -5.49 -0.13 -0.86
N VAL A 11 -4.21 -0.43 -1.07
CA VAL A 11 -3.54 -0.47 -2.37
C VAL A 11 -2.53 -1.59 -2.37
N ASP A 12 -2.37 -2.24 -3.52
CA ASP A 12 -1.41 -3.32 -3.74
C ASP A 12 -0.76 -3.12 -5.11
N ASN A 13 0.58 -3.16 -5.16
CA ASN A 13 1.32 -3.07 -6.41
C ASN A 13 1.50 -4.46 -7.04
N ARG A 14 0.45 -4.94 -7.71
CA ARG A 14 0.47 -6.25 -8.38
C ARG A 14 1.57 -6.37 -9.44
N LYS A 15 1.89 -5.27 -10.14
CA LYS A 15 2.92 -5.25 -11.18
C LYS A 15 4.29 -5.60 -10.60
N ALA A 16 4.65 -5.07 -9.44
CA ALA A 16 5.91 -5.40 -8.78
C ALA A 16 6.06 -6.89 -8.45
N ARG A 17 4.95 -7.59 -8.15
CA ARG A 17 4.95 -9.05 -7.90
C ARG A 17 5.08 -9.89 -9.17
N HIS A 18 4.73 -9.33 -10.33
CA HIS A 18 4.89 -10.01 -11.62
C HIS A 18 6.27 -9.76 -12.22
N ASP A 19 6.76 -8.52 -12.12
CA ASP A 19 7.99 -8.09 -12.80
C ASP A 19 9.26 -8.43 -12.00
N TYR A 20 9.15 -8.59 -10.67
CA TYR A 20 10.30 -8.83 -9.79
C TYR A 20 10.08 -10.02 -8.86
N HIS A 21 11.20 -10.65 -8.49
CA HIS A 21 11.21 -11.62 -7.39
C HIS A 21 11.44 -10.88 -6.07
N ILE A 22 10.42 -10.87 -5.20
CA ILE A 22 10.52 -10.23 -3.88
C ILE A 22 11.36 -11.13 -2.96
N LYS A 23 12.53 -10.64 -2.57
CA LYS A 23 13.43 -11.36 -1.66
C LYS A 23 13.01 -11.22 -0.20
N ASP A 24 12.76 -9.99 0.24
CA ASP A 24 12.41 -9.65 1.61
C ASP A 24 11.29 -8.59 1.63
N VAL A 25 10.45 -8.62 2.65
CA VAL A 25 9.35 -7.66 2.87
C VAL A 25 9.63 -6.90 4.16
N TYR A 26 9.55 -5.58 4.10
CA TYR A 26 9.77 -4.69 5.23
C TYR A 26 8.47 -3.96 5.58
N GLU A 27 8.22 -3.77 6.87
CA GLU A 27 7.15 -2.89 7.37
C GLU A 27 7.69 -1.47 7.54
N ALA A 28 7.00 -0.49 6.95
CA ALA A 28 7.34 0.92 7.04
C ALA A 28 6.11 1.76 7.39
N GLY A 29 6.34 2.84 8.11
CA GLY A 29 5.32 3.84 8.44
C GLY A 29 5.56 5.14 7.67
N MET A 30 4.53 5.66 7.01
CA MET A 30 4.55 6.98 6.37
C MET A 30 3.54 7.88 7.07
N VAL A 31 3.98 9.08 7.47
CA VAL A 31 3.09 10.10 8.02
C VAL A 31 2.40 10.81 6.86
N LEU A 32 1.07 10.80 6.86
CA LEU A 32 0.24 11.39 5.81
C LEU A 32 -0.58 12.55 6.37
N VAL A 33 -0.90 13.50 5.50
CA VAL A 33 -1.79 14.63 5.82
C VAL A 33 -3.23 14.35 5.37
N GLY A 34 -4.20 15.05 5.98
CA GLY A 34 -5.62 14.65 5.97
C GLY A 34 -6.27 14.45 4.60
N THR A 35 -5.80 15.12 3.55
CA THR A 35 -6.29 14.93 2.16
C THR A 35 -5.82 13.61 1.56
N GLU A 36 -4.59 13.18 1.84
CA GLU A 36 -4.00 11.93 1.36
C GLU A 36 -4.70 10.73 2.00
N VAL A 37 -4.98 10.83 3.30
CA VAL A 37 -5.75 9.81 4.05
C VAL A 37 -7.14 9.61 3.43
N LYS A 38 -7.82 10.69 3.02
CA LYS A 38 -9.13 10.61 2.37
C LYS A 38 -9.03 9.91 1.01
N SER A 39 -8.05 10.26 0.19
CA SER A 39 -7.83 9.65 -1.13
C SER A 39 -7.52 8.16 -1.04
N LEU A 40 -6.67 7.76 -0.08
CA LEU A 40 -6.38 6.35 0.20
C LEU A 40 -7.64 5.60 0.62
N ARG A 41 -8.41 6.11 1.58
CA ARG A 41 -9.67 5.46 2.01
C ARG A 41 -10.69 5.31 0.88
N ALA A 42 -10.65 6.20 -0.12
CA ALA A 42 -11.47 6.10 -1.32
C ALA A 42 -10.93 5.12 -2.38
N GLY A 43 -9.82 4.41 -2.11
CA GLY A 43 -9.18 3.47 -3.03
C GLY A 43 -8.42 4.16 -4.16
N LYS A 44 -8.18 5.47 -4.07
CA LYS A 44 -7.50 6.27 -5.10
C LYS A 44 -6.03 6.42 -4.77
N ALA A 45 -5.26 5.35 -4.93
CA ALA A 45 -3.81 5.42 -4.93
C ALA A 45 -3.18 4.54 -6.00
N ASN A 46 -2.00 4.94 -6.44
CA ASN A 46 -1.22 4.25 -7.45
C ASN A 46 0.23 4.16 -6.97
N LEU A 47 0.79 2.95 -6.95
CA LEU A 47 2.18 2.68 -6.60
C LEU A 47 3.00 2.22 -7.82
N LYS A 48 2.48 2.37 -9.04
CA LYS A 48 3.25 2.11 -10.26
C LYS A 48 4.45 3.07 -10.31
N ASP A 49 5.61 2.52 -10.66
CA ASP A 49 6.87 3.24 -10.84
C ASP A 49 7.34 4.01 -9.58
N ALA A 50 6.86 3.60 -8.39
CA ALA A 50 7.29 4.12 -7.11
C ALA A 50 8.58 3.41 -6.62
N TYR A 51 9.43 4.14 -5.90
CA TYR A 51 10.64 3.63 -5.27
C TYR A 51 10.76 4.16 -3.82
N ALA A 52 11.50 3.43 -2.98
CA ALA A 52 11.85 3.84 -1.62
C ALA A 52 13.38 3.97 -1.53
N VAL A 53 13.85 4.89 -0.69
CA VAL A 53 15.28 5.13 -0.41
C VAL A 53 15.47 5.09 1.10
N VAL A 54 16.64 4.63 1.54
CA VAL A 54 17.08 4.59 2.94
C VAL A 54 17.95 5.79 3.24
#